data_AF-A0A5A9PEP3-F1
#
_entry.id   AF-A0A5A9PEP3-F1
#
_cell.length_a   1.000
_cell.length_b   1.000
_cell.length_c   1.000
_cell.angle_alpha   90.00
_cell.angle_beta   90.00
_cell.angle_gamma   90.00
#
_symmetry.space_group_name_H-M   'P 1'
#
loop_
_entity.id
_entity.type
_entity.pdbx_description
1 polymer ?
#
loop_
_entity_poly.entity_id
_entity_poly.type
_entity_poly.pdbx_seq_one_letter_code
_entity_poly.pdbx_strand_id
1 'polypeptide(L)'
;MSDMDLEVSAFGENGEGDNLDEWTVLCSGSVWKREESVRLRHTATEALLSVTGEQYGRPIHGQREVHGMMISSPHSYWRTMEGIFMKPSETGFRDFTSPQHTEF
;
A
#
# COMPACT_ATOMS: atom_id res chain seq x y z
N MET A 1 5.10 26.92 6.94
CA MET A 1 5.01 25.59 7.56
C MET A 1 3.54 25.29 7.82
N SER A 2 2.91 24.64 6.87
CA SER A 2 1.85 23.63 7.03
C SER A 2 1.67 23.05 5.64
N ASP A 3 2.71 22.34 5.20
CA ASP A 3 2.47 21.29 4.22
C ASP A 3 1.43 20.35 4.86
N MET A 4 0.37 20.06 4.12
CA MET A 4 -0.79 19.32 4.61
C MET A 4 -0.43 17.84 4.78
N ASP A 5 0.04 17.48 5.97
CA ASP A 5 0.19 16.09 6.39
C ASP A 5 -1.19 15.49 6.66
N LEU A 6 -1.56 14.49 5.87
CA LEU A 6 -2.81 13.74 6.05
C LEU A 6 -2.55 12.51 6.92
N GLU A 7 -3.41 12.27 7.90
CA GLU A 7 -3.38 11.05 8.70
C GLU A 7 -3.58 9.81 7.80
N VAL A 8 -2.81 8.77 8.09
CA VAL A 8 -2.99 7.44 7.52
C VAL A 8 -3.21 6.46 8.65
N SER A 9 -4.22 5.61 8.52
CA SER A 9 -4.60 4.63 9.54
C SER A 9 -4.90 3.27 8.92
N ALA A 10 -5.06 2.27 9.79
CA ALA A 10 -5.67 0.99 9.42
C ALA A 10 -7.10 1.01 9.95
N PHE A 11 -8.08 1.02 9.04
CA PHE A 11 -9.50 1.12 9.36
C PHE A 11 -10.25 -0.11 8.83
N GLY A 12 -11.41 -0.40 9.43
CA GLY A 12 -12.24 -1.56 9.09
C GLY A 12 -11.89 -2.84 9.87
N GLU A 13 -12.79 -3.82 9.79
CA GLU A 13 -12.63 -5.15 10.40
C GLU A 13 -13.18 -6.24 9.46
N ASN A 14 -12.63 -7.45 9.53
CA ASN A 14 -13.13 -8.62 8.77
C ASN A 14 -13.27 -8.41 7.25
N GLY A 15 -12.43 -7.54 6.68
CA GLY A 15 -12.47 -7.21 5.24
C GLY A 15 -13.56 -6.20 4.86
N GLU A 16 -14.23 -5.58 5.83
CA GLU A 16 -15.09 -4.42 5.59
C GLU A 16 -14.22 -3.18 5.38
N GLY A 17 -14.51 -2.45 4.30
CA GLY A 17 -13.82 -1.23 3.91
C GLY A 17 -14.71 -0.37 2.98
N ASP A 18 -14.23 0.83 2.65
CA ASP A 18 -14.91 1.76 1.76
C ASP A 18 -13.99 2.30 0.66
N ASN A 19 -14.44 3.33 -0.07
CA ASN A 19 -13.68 3.91 -1.18
C ASN A 19 -12.44 4.73 -0.73
N LEU A 20 -12.24 4.91 0.58
CA LEU A 20 -11.04 5.52 1.18
C LEU A 20 -9.96 4.50 1.53
N ASP A 21 -10.21 3.21 1.29
CA ASP A 21 -9.18 2.17 1.37
C ASP A 21 -8.45 1.96 0.03
N GLU A 22 -8.83 2.70 -1.02
CA GLU A 22 -8.29 2.56 -2.37
C GLU A 22 -7.00 3.37 -2.57
N TRP A 23 -5.93 2.67 -2.98
CA TRP A 23 -4.63 3.25 -3.32
C TRP A 23 -4.19 2.84 -4.72
N THR A 24 -3.84 3.83 -5.54
CA THR A 24 -3.26 3.62 -6.86
C THR A 24 -1.76 3.37 -6.75
N VAL A 25 -1.28 2.27 -7.34
CA VAL A 25 0.15 1.96 -7.44
C VAL A 25 0.75 2.71 -8.63
N LEU A 26 1.69 3.62 -8.34
CA LEU A 26 2.46 4.33 -9.36
C LEU A 26 3.80 3.61 -9.57
N CYS A 27 3.95 2.97 -10.73
CA CYS A 27 5.17 2.30 -11.18
C CYS A 27 5.54 2.72 -12.60
N SER A 28 6.73 2.36 -13.08
CA SER A 28 7.24 2.77 -14.40
C SER A 28 6.48 2.16 -15.58
N GLY A 29 5.78 1.04 -15.36
CA GLY A 29 5.03 0.31 -16.37
C GLY A 29 3.56 0.09 -15.99
N SER A 30 2.92 -0.83 -16.71
CA SER A 30 1.53 -1.24 -16.43
C SER A 30 1.39 -2.26 -15.31
N VAL A 31 2.50 -2.86 -14.88
CA VAL A 31 2.55 -3.88 -13.84
C VAL A 31 3.71 -3.58 -12.90
N TRP A 32 3.42 -3.58 -11.59
CA TRP A 32 4.43 -3.45 -10.55
C TRP A 32 5.33 -4.69 -10.51
N LYS A 33 6.63 -4.49 -10.76
CA LYS A 33 7.65 -5.52 -10.61
C LYS A 33 8.24 -5.52 -9.20
N ARG A 34 8.51 -6.69 -8.65
CA ARG A 34 8.99 -6.90 -7.26
C ARG A 34 10.20 -6.04 -6.87
N GLU A 35 11.16 -5.91 -7.77
CA GLU A 35 12.40 -5.17 -7.50
C GLU A 35 12.29 -3.66 -7.75
N GLU A 36 11.10 -3.20 -8.14
CA GLU A 36 10.86 -1.82 -8.52
C GLU A 36 10.33 -1.00 -7.34
N SER A 37 10.91 0.19 -7.17
CA SER A 37 10.35 1.18 -6.27
C SER A 37 9.06 1.76 -6.87
N VAL A 38 8.02 1.81 -6.05
CA VAL A 38 6.71 2.36 -6.41
C VAL A 38 6.34 3.51 -5.49
N ARG A 39 5.28 4.22 -5.85
CA ARG A 39 4.57 5.09 -4.91
C ARG A 39 3.13 4.61 -4.78
N LEU A 40 2.52 4.89 -3.65
CA LEU A 40 1.11 4.60 -3.41
C LEU A 40 0.40 5.96 -3.30
N ARG A 41 -0.56 6.21 -4.19
CA ARG A 41 -1.35 7.44 -4.22
C ARG A 41 -2.76 7.14 -3.75
N HIS A 42 -3.22 7.78 -2.70
CA HIS A 42 -4.56 7.62 -2.20
C HIS A 42 -5.55 8.17 -3.23
N THR A 43 -6.51 7.35 -3.68
CA THR A 43 -7.35 7.70 -4.83
C THR A 43 -8.25 8.91 -4.56
N ALA A 44 -8.78 9.06 -3.34
CA ALA A 44 -9.72 10.13 -3.02
C ALA A 44 -9.05 11.48 -2.72
N THR A 45 -7.87 11.48 -2.09
CA THR A 45 -7.17 12.72 -1.68
C THR A 45 -5.99 13.07 -2.56
N GLU A 46 -5.56 12.13 -3.40
CA GLU A 46 -4.42 12.26 -4.31
C GLU A 46 -3.05 12.37 -3.61
N ALA A 47 -3.02 12.21 -2.29
CA ALA A 47 -1.82 12.23 -1.46
C ALA A 47 -0.99 10.97 -1.65
N LEU A 48 0.33 11.10 -1.55
CA LEU A 48 1.27 9.99 -1.62
C LEU A 48 1.60 9.46 -0.23
N LEU A 49 1.50 8.14 -0.04
CA LEU A 49 1.95 7.47 1.17
C LEU A 49 3.43 7.75 1.38
N SER A 50 3.77 8.35 2.51
CA SER A 50 5.11 8.84 2.81
C SER A 50 5.46 8.53 4.26
N VAL A 51 6.77 8.49 4.54
CA VAL A 51 7.30 8.33 5.90
C VAL A 51 8.08 9.59 6.29
N THR A 52 7.89 10.08 7.51
CA THR A 52 8.65 11.25 7.97
C THR A 52 10.02 10.87 8.55
N GLY A 53 10.84 11.88 8.84
CA GLY A 53 12.05 11.73 9.63
C GLY A 53 11.79 11.47 11.12
N GLU A 54 10.60 11.84 11.59
CA GLU A 54 10.22 11.85 13.01
C GLU A 54 9.97 10.44 13.52
N GLN A 55 10.30 10.22 14.79
CA GLN A 55 10.10 8.94 15.47
C GLN A 55 9.30 9.15 16.75
N TYR A 56 8.36 8.24 16.98
CA TYR A 56 7.59 8.26 18.20
C TYR A 56 8.42 7.82 19.41
N GLY A 57 8.04 8.35 20.58
CA GLY A 57 8.50 7.91 21.89
C GLY A 57 7.68 6.72 22.40
N ARG A 58 7.57 6.57 23.73
CA ARG A 58 6.70 5.56 24.34
C ARG A 58 5.22 5.83 23.97
N PRO A 59 4.39 4.80 23.78
CA PRO A 59 4.65 3.36 23.94
C PRO A 59 5.28 2.66 22.71
N ILE A 60 5.42 3.35 21.58
CA ILE A 60 5.83 2.80 20.27
C ILE A 60 7.22 3.31 19.85
N HIS A 61 8.16 3.28 20.80
CA HIS A 61 9.45 3.94 20.66
C HIS A 61 10.22 3.49 19.41
N GLY A 62 10.62 4.45 18.59
CA GLY A 62 11.44 4.23 17.39
C GLY A 62 10.64 3.94 16.11
N GLN A 63 9.31 3.82 16.20
CA GLN A 63 8.47 3.78 15.01
C GLN A 63 8.43 5.17 14.35
N ARG A 64 8.43 5.22 13.02
CA ARG A 64 8.30 6.47 12.26
C ARG A 64 6.85 6.75 11.92
N GLU A 65 6.51 8.03 11.79
CA GLU A 65 5.19 8.44 11.30
C GLU A 65 5.04 8.12 9.82
N VAL A 66 3.88 7.54 9.50
CA VAL A 66 3.41 7.32 8.14
C VAL A 66 2.24 8.27 7.90
N HIS A 67 2.29 9.01 6.79
CA HIS A 67 1.33 10.07 6.48
C HIS A 67 1.09 10.15 4.97
N GLY A 68 0.05 10.89 4.59
CA GLY A 68 -0.20 11.30 3.21
C GLY A 68 0.40 12.67 2.93
N MET A 69 1.16 12.79 1.84
CA MET A 69 1.77 14.05 1.41
C MET A 69 1.39 14.39 -0.03
N MET A 70 0.89 15.60 -0.28
CA MET A 70 0.54 16.06 -1.63
C MET A 70 1.77 16.26 -2.53
N ILE A 71 2.90 16.64 -1.93
CA ILE A 71 4.15 16.90 -2.63
C ILE A 71 4.98 15.63 -2.65
N SER A 72 5.36 15.19 -3.85
CA SER A 72 6.19 14.01 -3.99
C SER A 72 7.60 14.22 -3.43
N SER A 73 8.13 13.22 -2.73
CA SER A 73 9.48 13.25 -2.16
C SER A 73 10.19 11.90 -2.32
N PRO A 74 11.48 11.79 -1.98
CA PRO A 74 12.15 10.49 -1.88
C PRO A 74 11.52 9.58 -0.81
N HIS A 75 10.91 10.15 0.22
CA HIS A 75 10.28 9.42 1.32
C HIS A 75 8.94 8.79 0.96
N SER A 76 8.42 9.07 -0.24
CA SER A 76 7.19 8.46 -0.75
C SER A 76 7.44 7.24 -1.63
N TYR A 77 8.70 6.81 -1.79
CA TYR A 77 9.06 5.59 -2.53
C TYR A 77 9.09 4.38 -1.62
N TRP A 78 8.41 3.33 -2.04
CA TRP A 78 8.28 2.07 -1.34
C TRP A 78 8.77 0.93 -2.23
N ARG A 79 9.27 -0.14 -1.63
CA ARG A 79 9.69 -1.35 -2.35
C ARG A 79 9.28 -2.56 -1.53
N THR A 80 8.75 -3.58 -2.21
CA THR A 80 8.54 -4.88 -1.57
C THR A 80 9.88 -5.50 -1.20
N MET A 81 9.93 -6.14 -0.04
CA MET A 81 11.10 -6.87 0.43
C MET A 81 10.72 -8.35 0.60
N GLU A 82 10.61 -8.83 1.84
CA GLU A 82 10.22 -10.21 2.16
C GLU A 82 8.71 -10.40 1.98
N GLY A 83 8.29 -11.55 1.43
CA GLY A 83 6.87 -11.86 1.25
C GLY A 83 6.62 -13.13 0.43
N ILE A 84 5.37 -13.61 0.46
CA ILE A 84 4.88 -14.72 -0.36
C ILE A 84 4.19 -14.13 -1.59
N PHE A 85 4.60 -14.53 -2.78
CA PHE A 85 4.05 -14.03 -4.04
C PHE A 85 3.30 -15.13 -4.74
N MET A 86 1.97 -14.98 -4.80
CA MET A 86 1.11 -15.90 -5.50
C MET A 86 1.29 -15.77 -7.00
N LYS A 87 1.44 -16.89 -7.70
CA LYS A 87 1.42 -16.90 -9.17
C LYS A 87 -0.02 -16.63 -9.62
N PRO A 88 -0.23 -15.83 -10.69
CA PRO A 88 -1.54 -15.77 -11.34
C PRO A 88 -2.00 -17.19 -11.69
N SER A 89 -3.25 -17.52 -11.40
CA SER A 89 -3.84 -18.79 -11.79
C SER A 89 -3.81 -18.92 -13.32
N GLU A 90 -3.20 -19.99 -13.86
CA GLU A 90 -3.15 -20.27 -15.30
C GLU A 90 -4.51 -20.75 -15.88
N THR A 91 -5.62 -20.27 -15.32
CA THR A 91 -6.97 -20.64 -15.76
C THR A 91 -7.52 -19.54 -16.65
N GLY A 92 -7.18 -19.60 -17.94
CA GLY A 92 -8.09 -19.08 -18.96
C GLY A 92 -9.48 -19.69 -18.74
N PHE A 93 -10.52 -18.86 -18.80
CA PHE A 93 -11.95 -19.20 -18.75
C PHE A 93 -12.24 -20.66 -18.36
N ARG A 94 -12.42 -20.94 -17.07
CA ARG A 94 -13.03 -22.20 -16.63
C ARG A 94 -14.10 -21.95 -15.58
N ASP A 95 -15.17 -22.71 -15.79
CA ASP A 95 -16.50 -22.54 -15.24
C ASP A 95 -16.58 -22.51 -13.71
N PHE A 96 -17.55 -21.73 -13.24
CA PHE A 96 -18.01 -21.66 -11.87
C PHE A 96 -18.56 -23.02 -11.41
N THR A 97 -17.74 -23.92 -10.88
CA THR A 97 -18.16 -25.02 -9.97
C THR A 97 -16.96 -25.84 -9.50
N SER A 98 -16.18 -25.35 -8.53
CA SER A 98 -15.59 -26.14 -7.41
C SER A 98 -14.56 -25.32 -6.62
N PRO A 99 -14.48 -25.50 -5.29
CA PRO A 99 -13.50 -24.81 -4.45
C PRO A 99 -12.18 -25.59 -4.47
N GLN A 100 -11.08 -24.96 -4.86
CA GLN A 100 -9.75 -25.47 -4.56
C GLN A 100 -8.82 -24.33 -4.18
N HIS A 101 -8.67 -24.13 -2.88
CA HIS A 101 -7.44 -23.59 -2.32
C HIS A 101 -6.94 -24.61 -1.30
N THR A 102 -5.99 -25.45 -1.72
CA THR A 102 -5.17 -26.20 -0.78
C THR A 102 -3.88 -25.41 -0.59
N GLU A 103 -3.76 -24.82 0.60
CA GLU A 103 -2.49 -24.35 1.14
C GLU A 103 -1.65 -25.56 1.55
N PHE A 104 -0.33 -25.44 1.37
CA PHE A 104 0.66 -26.23 2.11
C PHE A 104 0.98 -25.51 3.42
#